data_AF-A0A9N9QI93-F1
#
_entry.id   AF-A0A9N9QI93-F1
#
_cell.length_a   1.000
_cell.length_b   1.000
_cell.length_c   1.000
_cell.angle_alpha   90.00
_cell.angle_beta   90.00
_cell.angle_gamma   90.00
#
_symmetry.space_group_name_H-M   'P 1'
#
loop_
_entity.id
_entity.type
_entity.pdbx_description
1 polymer ?
#
loop_
_entity_poly.entity_id
_entity_poly.type
_entity_poly.pdbx_seq_one_letter_code
_entity_poly.pdbx_strand_id
1 'polypeptide(L)'
;MLQKLAILFAAFTVAICVEEKTGEIQGARLLISKQILNRYLVEGKDIEVRYSLHNIGKSPAVQVELKDNGFNSDAFEVVGGHLSTKFARIPPESNFTHVVVVRPNKYGYFNFSSAEVSYKVSDAPDAQTQVSYSSEPGEGGIVAFRDYDKKFSSHYWDWLAFALMTCPSLVIPLVLWYNSKSSYEKVSKPSKKN
;
A
#
# COMPACT_ATOMS: atom_id res chain seq x y z
N MET A 1 61.65 -7.54 -18.13
CA MET A 1 60.56 -6.84 -17.42
C MET A 1 59.18 -7.10 -18.03
N LEU A 2 59.04 -7.15 -19.37
CA LEU A 2 57.75 -7.42 -20.04
C LEU A 2 57.07 -8.72 -19.61
N GLN A 3 57.83 -9.80 -19.41
CA GLN A 3 57.27 -11.11 -19.01
C GLN A 3 56.61 -11.07 -17.62
N LYS A 4 57.19 -10.35 -16.67
CA LYS A 4 56.62 -10.17 -15.33
C LYS A 4 55.37 -9.28 -15.37
N LEU A 5 55.34 -8.29 -16.25
CA LEU A 5 54.19 -7.43 -16.47
C LEU A 5 53.01 -8.19 -17.09
N ALA A 6 53.29 -9.08 -18.06
CA ALA A 6 52.28 -9.92 -18.69
C ALA A 6 51.66 -10.93 -17.72
N ILE A 7 52.46 -11.52 -16.83
CA ILE A 7 51.98 -12.43 -15.78
C ILE A 7 51.11 -11.67 -14.76
N LEU A 8 51.50 -10.43 -14.41
CA LEU A 8 50.67 -9.59 -13.52
C LEU A 8 49.34 -9.21 -14.18
N PHE A 9 49.35 -8.89 -15.48
CA PHE A 9 48.14 -8.55 -16.22
C PHE A 9 47.21 -9.76 -16.37
N ALA A 10 47.77 -10.96 -16.62
CA ALA A 10 47.02 -12.20 -16.68
C ALA A 10 46.44 -12.62 -15.31
N ALA A 11 47.18 -12.39 -14.22
CA ALA A 11 46.65 -12.62 -12.87
C ALA A 11 45.53 -11.63 -12.51
N PHE A 12 45.63 -10.39 -12.96
CA PHE A 12 44.62 -9.36 -12.72
C PHE A 12 43.34 -9.60 -13.55
N THR A 13 43.44 -10.07 -14.79
CA THR A 13 42.26 -10.43 -15.59
C THR A 13 41.56 -11.70 -15.08
N VAL A 14 42.30 -12.69 -14.58
CA VAL A 14 41.70 -13.87 -13.94
C VAL A 14 40.98 -13.50 -12.64
N ALA A 15 41.52 -12.56 -11.85
CA ALA A 15 40.86 -12.08 -10.63
C ALA A 15 39.57 -11.28 -10.90
N ILE A 16 39.47 -10.58 -12.04
CA ILE A 16 38.24 -9.87 -12.45
C ILE A 16 37.19 -10.84 -13.02
N CYS A 17 37.61 -11.97 -13.60
CA CYS A 17 36.71 -13.00 -14.13
C CYS A 17 36.24 -14.04 -13.10
N VAL A 18 36.62 -13.90 -11.82
CA VAL A 18 35.94 -14.63 -10.75
C VAL A 18 34.59 -13.94 -10.54
N GLU A 19 33.60 -14.33 -11.35
CA GLU A 19 32.21 -14.20 -10.93
C GLU A 19 32.12 -14.85 -9.55
N GLU A 20 31.79 -14.05 -8.53
CA GLU A 20 31.28 -14.59 -7.28
C GLU A 20 30.14 -15.53 -7.65
N LYS A 21 30.36 -16.84 -7.53
CA LYS A 21 29.29 -17.82 -7.39
C LYS A 21 28.61 -17.53 -6.04
N THR A 22 27.89 -16.42 -5.97
CA THR A 22 26.90 -16.18 -4.93
C THR A 22 25.94 -17.36 -5.04
N GLY A 23 25.95 -18.22 -4.02
CA GLY A 23 25.41 -19.58 -4.06
C GLY A 23 24.18 -19.71 -4.95
N GLU A 24 24.35 -20.37 -6.10
CA GLU A 24 23.26 -20.56 -7.05
C GLU A 24 22.10 -21.25 -6.31
N ILE A 25 20.99 -20.53 -6.19
CA ILE A 25 19.75 -21.08 -5.64
C ILE A 25 19.26 -22.10 -6.68
N GLN A 26 19.62 -23.37 -6.50
CA GLN A 26 19.34 -24.47 -7.44
C GLN A 26 17.84 -24.82 -7.55
N GLY A 27 16.96 -24.10 -6.86
CA GLY A 27 15.52 -24.33 -6.81
C GLY A 27 14.71 -23.03 -6.80
N ALA A 28 13.38 -23.16 -6.76
CA ALA A 28 12.52 -22.01 -6.53
C ALA A 28 12.73 -21.48 -5.11
N ARG A 29 12.77 -20.16 -4.95
CA ARG A 29 12.85 -19.53 -3.62
C ARG A 29 11.95 -18.32 -3.61
N LEU A 30 10.91 -18.38 -2.77
CA LEU A 30 9.93 -17.31 -2.65
C LEU A 30 10.28 -16.36 -1.50
N LEU A 31 10.36 -15.07 -1.81
CA LEU A 31 10.32 -14.00 -0.83
C LEU A 31 8.89 -13.48 -0.74
N ILE A 32 8.37 -13.36 0.48
CA ILE A 32 6.98 -12.95 0.70
C ILE A 32 6.97 -11.71 1.57
N SER A 33 6.26 -10.69 1.12
CA SER A 33 6.01 -9.47 1.89
C SER A 33 4.51 -9.30 2.12
N LYS A 34 4.13 -9.15 3.38
CA LYS A 34 2.80 -8.73 3.83
C LYS A 34 2.85 -7.26 4.20
N GLN A 35 1.96 -6.47 3.62
CA GLN A 35 1.85 -5.03 3.85
C GLN A 35 0.40 -4.64 4.08
N ILE A 36 0.17 -3.78 5.07
CA ILE A 36 -1.12 -3.14 5.30
C ILE A 36 -1.08 -1.80 4.58
N LEU A 37 -2.00 -1.57 3.64
CA LEU A 37 -1.94 -0.40 2.75
C LEU A 37 -2.57 0.83 3.39
N ASN A 38 -3.48 0.64 4.33
CA ASN A 38 -4.21 1.72 4.98
C ASN A 38 -3.32 2.45 5.99
N ARG A 39 -3.36 3.79 5.94
CA ARG A 39 -2.68 4.65 6.91
C ARG A 39 -3.37 4.65 8.29
N TYR A 40 -4.69 4.50 8.29
CA TYR A 40 -5.52 4.47 9.49
C TYR A 40 -6.35 3.19 9.50
N LEU A 41 -6.26 2.44 10.58
CA LEU A 41 -7.09 1.26 10.82
C LEU A 41 -8.24 1.68 11.72
N VAL A 42 -9.46 1.48 11.25
CA VAL A 42 -10.66 1.96 11.94
C VAL A 42 -11.66 0.83 11.98
N GLU A 43 -12.29 0.67 13.14
CA GLU A 43 -13.44 -0.19 13.33
C GLU A 43 -14.52 0.08 12.26
N GLY A 44 -15.02 -0.98 11.63
CA GLY A 44 -16.05 -0.92 10.60
C GLY A 44 -15.58 -0.41 9.24
N LYS A 45 -14.29 -0.08 9.05
CA LYS A 45 -13.72 0.33 7.75
C LYS A 45 -12.82 -0.74 7.16
N ASP A 46 -12.81 -0.80 5.84
CA ASP A 46 -12.05 -1.81 5.10
C ASP A 46 -10.54 -1.60 5.23
N ILE A 47 -9.85 -2.67 5.58
CA ILE A 47 -8.39 -2.78 5.65
C ILE A 47 -7.94 -3.66 4.49
N GLU A 48 -7.07 -3.12 3.66
CA GLU A 48 -6.44 -3.79 2.54
C GLU A 48 -5.08 -4.36 2.97
N VAL A 49 -4.97 -5.67 2.83
CA VAL A 49 -3.75 -6.43 3.12
C VAL A 49 -3.20 -6.97 1.82
N ARG A 50 -2.00 -6.52 1.47
CA ARG A 50 -1.28 -6.94 0.26
C ARG A 50 -0.25 -8.00 0.61
N TYR A 51 -0.29 -9.11 -0.11
CA TYR A 51 0.72 -10.16 -0.12
C TYR A 51 1.45 -10.11 -1.46
N SER A 52 2.74 -9.80 -1.42
CA SER A 52 3.62 -9.80 -2.60
C SER A 52 4.59 -10.97 -2.49
N LEU A 53 4.51 -11.88 -3.46
CA LEU A 53 5.37 -13.06 -3.56
C LEU A 53 6.33 -12.85 -4.73
N HIS A 54 7.62 -13.02 -4.49
CA HIS A 54 8.68 -12.84 -5.48
C HIS A 54 9.51 -14.12 -5.56
N ASN A 55 9.59 -14.72 -6.75
CA ASN A 55 10.47 -15.86 -6.98
C ASN A 55 11.86 -15.37 -7.38
N ILE A 56 12.83 -15.52 -6.49
CA ILE A 56 14.24 -15.19 -6.74
C ILE A 56 15.06 -16.41 -7.18
N GLY A 57 14.41 -17.58 -7.28
CA GLY A 57 15.04 -18.82 -7.73
C GLY A 57 15.08 -18.94 -9.25
N LYS A 58 16.00 -19.76 -9.76
CA LYS A 58 16.11 -20.07 -11.19
C LYS A 58 15.07 -21.10 -11.67
N SER A 59 14.33 -21.71 -10.74
CA SER A 59 13.28 -22.70 -11.01
C SER A 59 11.89 -22.16 -10.66
N PRO A 60 10.82 -22.65 -11.31
CA PRO A 60 9.45 -22.27 -11.00
C PRO A 60 9.00 -22.86 -9.65
N ALA A 61 8.30 -22.07 -8.84
CA ALA A 61 7.59 -22.58 -7.66
C ALA A 61 6.26 -23.17 -8.09
N VAL A 62 5.94 -24.40 -7.66
CA VAL A 62 4.74 -25.14 -8.10
C VAL A 62 3.88 -25.47 -6.89
N GLN A 63 2.55 -25.58 -7.09
CA GLN A 63 1.57 -25.91 -6.06
C GLN A 63 1.72 -25.03 -4.81
N VAL A 64 1.65 -23.73 -5.03
CA VAL A 64 1.86 -22.79 -3.95
C VAL A 64 0.53 -22.51 -3.25
N GLU A 65 0.54 -22.58 -1.93
CA GLU A 65 -0.61 -22.32 -1.06
C GLU A 65 -0.23 -21.20 -0.09
N LEU A 66 -0.95 -20.08 -0.17
CA LEU A 66 -0.86 -18.97 0.77
C LEU A 66 -1.97 -19.14 1.81
N LYS A 67 -1.61 -19.09 3.09
CA LYS A 67 -2.54 -19.18 4.21
C LYS A 67 -2.19 -18.16 5.29
N ASP A 68 -3.13 -17.31 5.65
CA ASP A 68 -2.98 -16.35 6.74
C ASP A 68 -3.95 -16.67 7.89
N ASN A 69 -3.39 -17.02 9.04
CA ASN A 69 -4.14 -17.35 10.26
C ASN A 69 -4.26 -16.17 11.24
N GLY A 70 -3.71 -14.99 10.92
CA GLY A 70 -3.69 -13.84 11.83
C GLY A 70 -5.05 -13.15 11.99
N PHE A 71 -6.04 -13.49 11.16
CA PHE A 71 -7.35 -12.84 11.14
C PHE A 71 -8.43 -13.78 11.66
N ASN A 72 -8.78 -13.61 12.94
CA ASN A 72 -9.86 -14.35 13.58
C ASN A 72 -11.24 -13.83 13.15
N SER A 73 -12.18 -14.73 12.89
CA SER A 73 -13.57 -14.40 12.48
C SER A 73 -14.35 -13.59 13.52
N ASP A 74 -13.97 -13.67 14.79
CA ASP A 74 -14.64 -12.96 15.88
C ASP A 74 -14.32 -11.46 15.92
N ALA A 75 -13.19 -11.07 15.33
CA ALA A 75 -12.70 -9.70 15.31
C ALA A 75 -12.65 -9.10 13.90
N PHE A 76 -12.52 -9.93 12.87
CA PHE A 76 -12.41 -9.52 11.48
C PHE A 76 -13.41 -10.26 10.61
N GLU A 77 -14.06 -9.51 9.74
CA GLU A 77 -14.88 -10.03 8.65
C GLU A 77 -14.08 -9.95 7.34
N VAL A 78 -14.09 -11.02 6.54
CA VAL A 78 -13.46 -11.01 5.22
C VAL A 78 -14.48 -10.48 4.21
N VAL A 79 -14.31 -9.24 3.77
CA VAL A 79 -15.21 -8.55 2.82
C VAL A 79 -14.85 -8.92 1.38
N GLY A 80 -13.56 -9.13 1.10
CA GLY A 80 -13.09 -9.41 -0.25
C GLY A 80 -11.81 -10.23 -0.28
N GLY A 81 -11.70 -11.10 -1.28
CA GLY A 81 -10.57 -12.01 -1.43
C GLY A 81 -10.65 -13.20 -0.48
N HIS A 82 -9.53 -13.94 -0.38
CA HIS A 82 -9.44 -15.16 0.42
C HIS A 82 -8.13 -15.17 1.21
N LEU A 83 -8.21 -15.46 2.51
CA LEU A 83 -7.05 -15.62 3.39
C LEU A 83 -6.28 -16.93 3.13
N SER A 84 -6.94 -17.90 2.48
CA SER A 84 -6.32 -19.12 1.97
C SER A 84 -6.54 -19.23 0.47
N THR A 85 -5.46 -19.22 -0.31
CA THR A 85 -5.53 -19.33 -1.77
C THR A 85 -4.44 -20.25 -2.30
N LYS A 86 -4.78 -21.01 -3.34
CA LYS A 86 -3.89 -21.96 -4.02
C LYS A 86 -3.66 -21.51 -5.44
N PHE A 87 -2.42 -21.55 -5.88
CA PHE A 87 -2.05 -21.22 -7.25
C PHE A 87 -1.06 -22.25 -7.80
N ALA A 88 -1.21 -22.51 -9.10
CA ALA A 88 -0.53 -23.64 -9.73
C ALA A 88 0.99 -23.43 -9.84
N ARG A 89 1.43 -22.22 -10.22
CA ARG A 89 2.83 -21.96 -10.56
C ARG A 89 3.18 -20.48 -10.47
N ILE A 90 4.35 -20.17 -9.92
CA ILE A 90 5.03 -18.87 -10.07
C ILE A 90 6.32 -19.09 -10.89
N PRO A 91 6.45 -18.51 -12.09
CA PRO A 91 7.66 -18.56 -12.90
C PRO A 91 8.91 -18.06 -12.16
N PRO A 92 10.13 -18.46 -12.58
CA PRO A 92 11.36 -17.85 -12.08
C PRO A 92 11.38 -16.35 -12.38
N GLU A 93 12.01 -15.56 -11.51
CA GLU A 93 12.17 -14.11 -11.63
C GLU A 93 10.85 -13.32 -11.81
N SER A 94 9.73 -13.89 -11.38
CA SER A 94 8.41 -13.29 -11.49
C SER A 94 7.80 -12.96 -10.13
N ASN A 95 6.81 -12.07 -10.15
CA ASN A 95 6.07 -11.63 -8.98
C ASN A 95 4.58 -11.98 -9.08
N PHE A 96 3.99 -12.30 -7.95
CA PHE A 96 2.56 -12.50 -7.79
C PHE A 96 2.05 -11.67 -6.62
N THR A 97 0.96 -10.94 -6.82
CA THR A 97 0.37 -10.09 -5.78
C THR A 97 -1.06 -10.50 -5.53
N HIS A 98 -1.36 -10.80 -4.27
CA HIS A 98 -2.69 -11.11 -3.78
C HIS A 98 -3.13 -10.05 -2.78
N VAL A 99 -4.36 -9.58 -2.88
CA VAL A 99 -4.90 -8.56 -1.96
C VAL A 99 -6.17 -9.12 -1.32
N VAL A 100 -6.24 -9.00 0.00
CA VAL A 100 -7.40 -9.38 0.80
C VAL A 100 -7.91 -8.14 1.50
N VAL A 101 -9.23 -7.98 1.50
CA VAL A 101 -9.92 -6.90 2.19
C VAL A 101 -10.63 -7.46 3.41
N VAL A 102 -10.21 -7.02 4.58
CA VAL A 102 -10.79 -7.40 5.87
C VAL A 102 -11.37 -6.18 6.56
N ARG A 103 -12.50 -6.36 7.25
CA ARG A 103 -13.14 -5.30 8.04
C ARG A 103 -13.09 -5.68 9.51
N PRO A 104 -12.49 -4.85 10.38
CA PRO A 104 -12.45 -5.11 11.80
C PRO A 104 -13.79 -4.71 12.45
N ASN A 105 -14.35 -5.62 13.24
CA ASN A 105 -15.60 -5.42 13.96
C ASN A 105 -15.39 -4.92 15.39
N LYS A 106 -14.15 -4.92 15.88
CA LYS A 106 -13.77 -4.46 17.22
C LYS A 106 -12.58 -3.52 17.13
N TYR A 107 -12.60 -2.48 17.95
CA TYR A 107 -11.44 -1.63 18.19
C TYR A 107 -10.48 -2.26 19.22
N GLY A 108 -9.22 -1.87 19.18
CA GLY A 108 -8.19 -2.39 20.07
C GLY A 108 -6.86 -2.65 19.36
N TYR A 109 -5.93 -3.24 20.08
CA TYR A 109 -4.65 -3.65 19.51
C TYR A 109 -4.74 -5.08 19.00
N PHE A 110 -4.33 -5.28 17.75
CA PHE A 110 -4.33 -6.58 17.09
C PHE A 110 -2.95 -6.86 16.50
N ASN A 111 -2.53 -8.11 16.59
CA ASN A 111 -1.26 -8.57 16.04
C ASN A 111 -1.47 -9.06 14.61
N PHE A 112 -0.87 -8.37 13.65
CA PHE A 112 -0.85 -8.82 12.26
C PHE A 112 0.34 -9.76 12.07
N SER A 113 0.12 -11.04 12.39
CA SER A 113 1.15 -12.09 12.26
C SER A 113 1.59 -12.30 10.82
N SER A 114 2.70 -13.02 10.64
CA SER A 114 3.12 -13.49 9.32
C SER A 114 2.10 -14.47 8.71
N ALA A 115 2.03 -14.48 7.37
CA ALA A 115 1.32 -15.47 6.60
C ALA A 115 2.27 -16.61 6.21
N GLU A 116 1.73 -17.82 6.12
CA GLU A 116 2.44 -19.02 5.73
C GLU A 116 2.23 -19.27 4.23
N VAL A 117 3.33 -19.57 3.53
CA VAL A 117 3.30 -19.96 2.11
C VAL A 117 4.03 -21.28 1.96
N SER A 118 3.32 -22.32 1.54
CA SER A 118 3.90 -23.62 1.21
C SER A 118 4.00 -23.78 -0.30
N TYR A 119 5.11 -24.31 -0.81
CA TYR A 119 5.32 -24.54 -2.24
C TYR A 119 6.29 -25.69 -2.50
N LYS A 120 6.25 -26.25 -3.71
CA LYS A 120 7.27 -27.17 -4.20
C LYS A 120 8.37 -26.42 -4.93
N VAL A 121 9.62 -26.79 -4.62
CA VAL A 121 10.84 -26.12 -5.10
C VAL A 121 11.13 -26.40 -6.59
N SER A 122 10.51 -27.44 -7.17
CA SER A 122 10.64 -27.84 -8.58
C SER A 122 9.39 -28.60 -9.05
N ASP A 123 9.26 -28.79 -10.37
CA ASP A 123 8.18 -29.54 -11.04
C ASP A 123 8.38 -31.07 -10.94
N ALA A 124 9.48 -31.52 -10.32
CA ALA A 124 9.77 -32.93 -10.14
C ALA A 124 8.76 -33.59 -9.17
N PRO A 125 8.36 -34.86 -9.43
CA PRO A 125 7.37 -35.56 -8.59
C PRO A 125 7.81 -35.73 -7.13
N ASP A 126 9.13 -35.85 -6.88
CA ASP A 126 9.73 -35.97 -5.54
C ASP A 126 10.23 -34.62 -4.98
N ALA A 127 9.81 -33.49 -5.54
CA ALA A 127 10.24 -32.18 -5.09
C ALA A 127 9.77 -31.91 -3.65
N GLN A 128 10.72 -31.49 -2.80
CA GLN A 128 10.45 -31.16 -1.40
C GLN A 128 9.49 -29.95 -1.31
N THR A 129 8.52 -30.05 -0.40
CA THR A 129 7.66 -28.92 -0.03
C THR A 129 8.42 -28.03 0.94
N GLN A 130 8.61 -26.78 0.57
CA GLN A 130 9.21 -25.75 1.40
C GLN A 130 8.12 -24.83 1.94
N VAL A 131 8.22 -24.51 3.23
CA VAL A 131 7.37 -23.50 3.89
C VAL A 131 8.18 -22.23 4.04
N SER A 132 7.57 -21.09 3.73
CA SER A 132 8.16 -19.77 3.88
C SER A 132 7.15 -18.84 4.52
N TYR A 133 7.65 -17.89 5.32
CA TYR A 133 6.82 -16.94 6.05
C TYR A 133 6.92 -15.56 5.42
N SER A 134 5.83 -14.80 5.47
CA SER A 134 5.83 -13.40 5.08
C SER A 134 6.49 -12.52 6.14
N SER A 135 6.78 -11.27 5.76
CA SER A 135 7.01 -10.22 6.76
C SER A 135 5.85 -10.12 7.74
N GLU A 136 6.15 -9.68 8.96
CA GLU A 136 5.18 -9.43 10.02
C GLU A 136 5.06 -7.91 10.22
N PRO A 137 3.93 -7.28 9.85
CA PRO A 137 3.70 -5.86 10.13
C PRO A 137 3.71 -5.51 11.62
N GLY A 138 3.47 -6.49 12.50
CA GLY A 138 3.49 -6.33 13.95
C GLY A 138 2.12 -5.94 14.53
N GLU A 139 2.14 -5.37 15.72
CA GLU A 139 0.93 -4.89 16.41
C GLU A 139 0.43 -3.59 15.77
N GLY A 140 -0.84 -3.58 15.36
CA GLY A 140 -1.50 -2.37 14.89
C GLY A 140 -2.73 -2.04 15.73
N GLY A 141 -2.81 -0.77 16.14
CA GLY A 141 -3.96 -0.23 16.86
C GLY A 141 -5.11 0.09 15.89
N ILE A 142 -6.24 -0.58 16.06
CA ILE A 142 -7.50 -0.27 15.37
C ILE A 142 -8.25 0.75 16.22
N VAL A 143 -8.48 1.92 15.64
CA VAL A 143 -9.15 3.04 16.30
C VAL A 143 -10.66 2.83 16.26
N ALA A 144 -11.34 3.12 17.36
CA ALA A 144 -12.80 3.11 17.42
C ALA A 144 -13.38 4.12 16.41
N PHE A 145 -14.47 3.74 15.74
CA PHE A 145 -15.08 4.57 14.71
C PHE A 145 -15.42 5.98 15.22
N ARG A 146 -15.97 6.08 16.45
CA ARG A 146 -16.32 7.34 17.11
C ARG A 146 -15.12 8.29 17.25
N ASP A 147 -13.95 7.76 17.61
CA ASP A 147 -12.78 8.59 17.87
C ASP A 147 -12.08 9.00 16.57
N TYR A 148 -12.20 8.18 15.53
CA TYR A 148 -11.84 8.55 14.18
C TYR A 148 -12.78 9.65 13.65
N ASP A 149 -14.09 9.48 13.78
CA ASP A 149 -15.09 10.42 13.26
C ASP A 149 -14.93 11.82 13.88
N LYS A 150 -14.67 11.92 15.19
CA LYS A 150 -14.36 13.21 15.84
C LYS A 150 -13.18 13.96 15.23
N LYS A 151 -12.17 13.25 14.73
CA LYS A 151 -10.93 13.85 14.20
C LYS A 151 -11.00 14.13 12.71
N PHE A 152 -11.76 13.32 11.97
CA PHE A 152 -11.76 13.32 10.50
C PHE A 152 -13.13 13.63 9.89
N SER A 153 -14.16 13.88 10.69
CA SER A 153 -15.45 14.33 10.20
C SER A 153 -15.32 15.73 9.59
N SER A 154 -15.74 15.85 8.35
CA SER A 154 -15.90 17.12 7.68
C SER A 154 -17.19 17.75 8.21
N HIS A 155 -17.03 18.73 9.10
CA HIS A 155 -18.14 19.46 9.72
C HIS A 155 -18.80 20.44 8.72
N TYR A 156 -19.23 19.94 7.55
CA TYR A 156 -19.73 20.75 6.44
C TYR A 156 -20.92 21.62 6.83
N TRP A 157 -21.81 21.09 7.67
CA TRP A 157 -22.96 21.84 8.17
C TRP A 157 -22.56 23.00 9.08
N ASP A 158 -21.55 22.81 9.92
CA ASP A 158 -21.05 23.87 10.79
C ASP A 158 -20.35 24.95 9.97
N TRP A 159 -19.58 24.56 8.95
CA TRP A 159 -18.99 25.50 8.00
C TRP A 159 -20.03 26.27 7.20
N LEU A 160 -21.11 25.60 6.77
CA LEU A 160 -22.22 26.25 6.07
C LEU A 160 -22.95 27.24 6.99
N ALA A 161 -23.25 26.84 8.22
CA ALA A 161 -23.87 27.72 9.21
C ALA A 161 -22.98 28.93 9.49
N PHE A 162 -21.67 28.73 9.66
CA PHE A 162 -20.71 29.82 9.82
C PHE A 162 -20.68 30.77 8.62
N ALA A 163 -20.66 30.22 7.40
CA ALA A 163 -20.72 31.02 6.17
C ALA A 163 -22.02 31.84 6.13
N LEU A 164 -23.17 31.22 6.40
CA LEU A 164 -24.47 31.90 6.37
C LEU A 164 -24.59 32.99 7.44
N MET A 165 -24.02 32.78 8.63
CA MET A 165 -24.03 33.77 9.70
C MET A 165 -23.08 34.95 9.45
N THR A 166 -21.97 34.73 8.74
CA THR A 166 -21.02 35.78 8.36
C THR A 166 -21.36 36.47 7.03
N CYS A 167 -22.21 35.87 6.19
CA CYS A 167 -22.66 36.46 4.94
C CYS A 167 -23.29 37.85 5.11
N PRO A 168 -24.20 38.13 6.07
CA PRO A 168 -24.82 39.45 6.21
C PRO A 168 -23.81 40.57 6.42
N SER A 169 -22.76 40.34 7.22
CA SER A 169 -21.74 41.36 7.50
C SER A 169 -20.85 41.66 6.30
N LEU A 170 -20.75 40.76 5.32
CA LEU A 170 -20.01 40.97 4.07
C LEU A 170 -20.91 41.48 2.94
N VAL A 171 -22.11 40.91 2.80
CA VAL A 171 -23.04 41.19 1.69
C VAL A 171 -23.70 42.56 1.84
N ILE A 172 -24.14 42.95 3.05
CA ILE A 172 -24.83 44.23 3.25
C ILE A 172 -23.92 45.42 2.87
N PRO A 173 -22.67 45.54 3.38
CA PRO A 173 -21.78 46.62 2.97
C PRO A 173 -21.43 46.60 1.48
N LEU A 174 -21.26 45.41 0.89
CA LEU A 174 -20.93 45.26 -0.53
C LEU A 174 -22.08 45.75 -1.42
N VAL A 175 -23.33 45.41 -1.10
CA VAL A 175 -24.51 45.88 -1.83
C VAL A 175 -24.64 47.40 -1.72
N LEU A 176 -24.48 47.95 -0.51
CA LEU A 176 -24.51 49.40 -0.31
C LEU A 176 -23.42 50.12 -1.12
N TRP A 177 -22.19 49.60 -1.12
CA TRP A 177 -21.09 50.15 -1.89
C TRP A 177 -21.34 50.06 -3.40
N TYR A 178 -21.82 48.92 -3.89
CA TYR A 178 -22.09 48.71 -5.32
C TYR A 178 -23.16 49.68 -5.83
N ASN A 179 -24.23 49.84 -5.06
CA ASN A 179 -25.30 50.79 -5.37
C ASN A 179 -24.79 52.24 -5.38
N SER A 180 -23.98 52.61 -4.38
CA SER A 180 -23.34 53.93 -4.29
C SER A 180 -22.44 54.20 -5.50
N LYS A 181 -21.49 53.31 -5.79
CA LYS A 181 -20.55 53.43 -6.91
C LYS A 181 -21.28 53.56 -8.25
N SER A 182 -22.26 52.69 -8.51
CA SER A 182 -23.02 52.74 -9.77
C SER A 182 -23.79 54.05 -9.97
N SER A 183 -24.23 54.68 -8.87
CA SER A 183 -24.92 55.97 -8.91
C SER A 183 -23.96 57.10 -9.25
N TYR A 184 -22.78 57.13 -8.64
CA TYR A 184 -21.75 58.14 -8.94
C TYR A 184 -21.20 58.02 -10.37
N GLU A 185 -21.02 56.80 -10.90
CA GLU A 185 -20.57 56.59 -12.28
C GLU A 185 -21.60 57.03 -13.34
N LYS A 186 -22.90 57.00 -13.03
CA LYS A 186 -23.95 57.51 -13.92
C LYS A 186 -23.94 59.02 -13.99
N VAL A 187 -23.68 59.69 -12.86
CA VAL A 187 -23.64 61.16 -12.77
C VAL A 187 -22.35 61.72 -13.38
N SER A 188 -21.21 61.01 -13.27
CA SER A 188 -19.93 61.46 -13.80
C SER A 188 -19.75 61.26 -15.31
N LYS A 189 -20.61 60.47 -15.97
CA LYS A 189 -20.61 60.34 -17.43
C LYS A 189 -21.25 61.58 -18.07
N PRO A 190 -20.50 62.40 -18.83
CA PRO A 190 -21.07 63.58 -19.45
C PRO A 190 -22.14 63.16 -20.47
N SER A 191 -23.32 63.77 -20.38
CA SER A 191 -24.36 63.63 -21.39
C SER A 191 -23.80 64.16 -22.72
N LYS A 192 -23.57 63.27 -23.68
CA LYS A 192 -23.27 63.68 -25.06
C LYS A 192 -24.54 64.34 -25.61
N LYS A 193 -24.57 65.68 -25.55
CA LYS A 193 -25.50 66.50 -26.33
C LYS A 193 -25.14 66.30 -27.80
N ASN A 194 -26.07 65.71 -28.56
CA ASN A 194 -26.12 65.82 -30.02
C ASN A 194 -26.65 67.20 -30.40
#